data_AF-A0A7G7CQ64-F1
#
_entry.id   AF-A0A7G7CQ64-F1
#
_cell.length_a   1.000
_cell.length_b   1.000
_cell.length_c   1.000
_cell.angle_alpha   90.00
_cell.angle_beta   90.00
_cell.angle_gamma   90.00
#
_symmetry.space_group_name_H-M   'P 1'
#
loop_
_entity.id
_entity.type
_entity.pdbx_description
1 polymer ?
#
loop_
_entity_poly.entity_id
_entity_poly.type
_entity_poly.pdbx_seq_one_letter_code
_entity_poly.pdbx_strand_id
1 'polypeptide(L)'
;MSSGAHSAPTLAERLVQGLRARGETVATCESLTAGLAAASIAEVPGASLVLRGGLITYATELKTVLADVPSELIEQHSVISPEVAGAMAAGARQACGADWGIGLTGVAGPSEQDGHPVGEVYVAIFGPTGDATPHVCRVADAGDCRAQIRAAAVETAFAQLIQLIEN
;
A
#
# COMPACT_ATOMS: atom_id res chain seq x y z
N MET A 1 35.97 17.03 10.21
CA MET A 1 35.30 16.11 9.26
C MET A 1 34.39 15.23 10.10
N SER A 2 33.10 15.59 10.16
CA SER A 2 32.13 14.84 10.98
C SER A 2 31.88 13.50 10.33
N SER A 3 32.23 12.42 11.02
CA SER A 3 31.89 11.06 10.65
C SER A 3 30.37 10.91 10.64
N GLY A 4 29.77 10.98 9.45
CA GLY A 4 28.35 10.71 9.27
C GLY A 4 28.06 9.25 9.63
N ALA A 5 27.47 9.04 10.79
CA ALA A 5 26.89 7.75 11.14
C ALA A 5 25.93 7.36 10.03
N HIS A 6 26.26 6.32 9.26
CA HIS A 6 25.32 5.73 8.32
C HIS A 6 24.26 5.03 9.16
N SER A 7 23.15 5.71 9.43
CA SER A 7 21.95 5.08 9.95
C SER A 7 21.52 3.98 8.98
N ALA A 8 21.01 2.87 9.51
CA ALA A 8 20.45 1.81 8.67
C ALA A 8 19.38 2.39 7.72
N PRO A 9 19.30 1.92 6.47
CA PRO A 9 18.33 2.43 5.51
C PRO A 9 16.91 2.16 6.00
N THR A 10 16.04 3.15 5.81
CA THR A 10 14.60 3.05 6.03
C THR A 10 13.96 2.01 5.09
N LEU A 11 12.74 1.58 5.40
CA LEU A 11 11.99 0.68 4.51
C LEU A 11 11.72 1.31 3.14
N ALA A 12 11.42 2.60 3.08
CA ALA A 12 11.24 3.30 1.81
C ALA A 12 12.53 3.28 0.97
N GLU A 13 13.68 3.55 1.58
CA GLU A 13 14.97 3.50 0.89
C GLU A 13 15.28 2.10 0.37
N ARG A 14 15.08 1.07 1.20
CA ARG A 14 15.26 -0.33 0.80
C ARG A 14 14.34 -0.71 -0.37
N LEU A 15 13.07 -0.32 -0.30
CA LEU A 15 12.09 -0.58 -1.35
C LEU A 15 12.52 0.05 -2.68
N VAL A 16 12.86 1.33 -2.67
CA VAL A 16 13.28 2.06 -3.89
C VAL A 16 14.57 1.46 -4.45
N GLN A 17 15.53 1.10 -3.60
CA GLN A 17 16.76 0.44 -4.02
C GLN A 17 16.48 -0.93 -4.66
N GLY A 18 15.63 -1.75 -4.03
CA GLY A 18 15.28 -3.08 -4.52
C GLY A 18 14.56 -3.04 -5.87
N LEU A 19 13.51 -2.22 -6.00
CA LEU A 19 12.79 -2.05 -7.27
C LEU A 19 13.70 -1.51 -8.37
N ARG A 20 14.53 -0.51 -8.06
CA ARG A 20 15.49 0.05 -9.02
C ARG A 20 16.51 -0.98 -9.49
N ALA A 21 17.00 -1.84 -8.60
CA ALA A 21 17.94 -2.92 -8.95
C ALA A 21 17.32 -3.94 -9.93
N ARG A 22 16.00 -4.13 -9.86
CA ARG A 22 15.23 -5.02 -10.73
C ARG A 22 14.71 -4.34 -12.00
N GLY A 23 14.79 -3.01 -12.08
CA GLY A 23 14.19 -2.24 -13.18
C GLY A 23 12.66 -2.26 -13.15
N GLU A 24 12.07 -2.52 -11.99
CA GLU A 24 10.63 -2.65 -11.78
C GLU A 24 10.06 -1.40 -11.12
N THR A 25 8.74 -1.24 -11.24
CA THR A 25 7.99 -0.05 -10.85
C THR A 25 6.79 -0.38 -9.96
N VAL A 26 6.32 0.60 -9.19
CA VAL A 26 5.23 0.44 -8.22
C VAL A 26 4.22 1.57 -8.29
N ALA A 27 2.96 1.25 -8.00
CA ALA A 27 1.89 2.21 -7.77
C ALA A 27 1.09 1.86 -6.50
N THR A 28 0.46 2.87 -5.89
CA THR A 28 -0.33 2.70 -4.65
C THR A 28 -1.82 3.00 -4.87
N CYS A 29 -2.71 2.31 -4.16
CA CYS A 29 -4.13 2.65 -4.02
C CYS A 29 -4.41 2.80 -2.53
N GLU A 30 -4.72 4.01 -2.09
CA GLU A 30 -4.72 4.40 -0.69
C GLU A 30 -6.11 4.89 -0.25
N SER A 31 -6.69 4.18 0.72
CA SER A 31 -7.85 4.66 1.48
C SER A 31 -7.35 5.32 2.78
N LEU A 32 -7.17 4.55 3.86
CA LEU A 32 -6.87 5.12 5.19
C LEU A 32 -5.60 5.98 5.26
N THR A 33 -4.60 5.70 4.42
CA THR A 33 -3.31 6.38 4.37
C THR A 33 -3.31 7.63 3.50
N ALA A 34 -4.32 7.82 2.64
CA ALA A 34 -4.57 9.04 1.87
C ALA A 34 -3.31 9.68 1.22
N GLY A 35 -2.44 8.86 0.62
CA GLY A 35 -1.25 9.32 -0.11
C GLY A 35 0.05 9.25 0.68
N LEU A 36 0.00 8.82 1.95
CA LEU A 36 1.19 8.69 2.77
C LEU A 36 2.16 7.65 2.20
N ALA A 37 1.69 6.54 1.65
CA ALA A 37 2.59 5.53 1.07
C ALA A 37 3.32 6.10 -0.16
N ALA A 38 2.58 6.72 -1.08
CA ALA A 38 3.17 7.38 -2.25
C ALA A 38 4.17 8.48 -1.85
N ALA A 39 3.82 9.31 -0.86
CA ALA A 39 4.69 10.37 -0.36
C ALA A 39 5.99 9.80 0.24
N SER A 40 5.89 8.77 1.09
CA SER A 40 7.06 8.13 1.69
C SER A 40 8.00 7.50 0.66
N ILE A 41 7.48 6.96 -0.44
CA ILE A 41 8.32 6.51 -1.56
C ILE A 41 8.99 7.73 -2.23
N ALA A 42 8.21 8.78 -2.52
CA ALA A 42 8.69 9.97 -3.24
C ALA A 42 9.76 10.77 -2.48
N GLU A 43 9.84 10.65 -1.16
CA GLU A 43 10.88 11.27 -0.33
C GLU A 43 12.28 10.68 -0.59
N VAL A 44 12.38 9.49 -1.17
CA VAL A 44 13.65 8.80 -1.42
C VAL A 44 14.30 9.29 -2.73
N PRO A 45 15.58 9.69 -2.72
CA PRO A 45 16.31 10.02 -3.95
C PRO A 45 16.27 8.88 -4.98
N GLY A 46 15.82 9.20 -6.20
CA GLY A 46 15.66 8.22 -7.28
C GLY A 46 14.29 7.55 -7.34
N ALA A 47 13.35 7.92 -6.48
CA ALA A 47 11.98 7.41 -6.48
C ALA A 47 11.24 7.58 -7.81
N SER A 48 11.57 8.61 -8.59
CA SER A 48 10.99 8.85 -9.93
C SER A 48 11.27 7.73 -10.94
N LEU A 49 12.25 6.85 -10.68
CA LEU A 49 12.53 5.68 -11.51
C LEU A 49 11.60 4.50 -11.20
N VAL A 50 10.97 4.47 -10.01
CA VAL A 50 10.20 3.32 -9.53
C VAL A 50 8.74 3.66 -9.26
N LEU A 51 8.42 4.82 -8.70
CA LEU A 51 7.06 5.25 -8.40
C LEU A 51 6.37 5.76 -9.67
N ARG A 52 5.32 5.07 -10.12
CA ARG A 52 4.52 5.46 -11.31
C ARG A 52 3.43 6.46 -10.98
N GLY A 53 2.88 6.36 -9.77
CA GLY A 53 1.76 7.16 -9.33
C GLY A 53 0.98 6.44 -8.23
N GLY A 54 -0.22 6.95 -7.96
CA GLY A 54 -1.13 6.30 -7.05
C GLY A 54 -2.54 6.87 -7.12
N LEU A 55 -3.47 6.15 -6.53
CA LEU A 55 -4.89 6.45 -6.47
C LEU A 55 -5.27 6.72 -5.02
N ILE A 56 -5.97 7.82 -4.77
CA ILE A 56 -6.54 8.09 -3.45
C ILE A 56 -8.03 7.81 -3.52
N THR A 57 -8.45 6.67 -2.98
CA THR A 57 -9.82 6.15 -3.06
C THR A 57 -10.48 6.16 -1.68
N TYR A 58 -10.46 7.34 -1.03
CA TYR A 58 -10.99 7.51 0.32
C TYR A 58 -12.50 7.28 0.37
N ALA A 59 -13.22 7.84 -0.60
CA ALA A 59 -14.63 7.58 -0.80
C ALA A 59 -14.84 6.21 -1.46
N THR A 60 -15.89 5.50 -1.07
CA THR A 60 -16.14 4.11 -1.49
C THR A 60 -16.29 3.99 -3.00
N GLU A 61 -17.06 4.88 -3.62
CA GLU A 61 -17.31 4.92 -5.06
C GLU A 61 -16.03 5.12 -5.88
N LEU A 62 -15.03 5.82 -5.32
CA LEU A 62 -13.74 6.02 -5.99
C LEU A 62 -12.92 4.73 -6.07
N LYS A 63 -13.16 3.74 -5.20
CA LYS A 63 -12.52 2.41 -5.31
C LYS A 63 -12.91 1.74 -6.63
N THR A 64 -14.18 1.85 -7.02
CA THR A 64 -14.66 1.34 -8.31
C THR A 64 -14.23 2.24 -9.47
N VAL A 65 -14.43 3.56 -9.36
CA VAL A 65 -14.17 4.49 -10.48
C VAL A 65 -12.69 4.58 -10.85
N LEU A 66 -11.78 4.58 -9.87
CA LEU A 66 -10.35 4.80 -10.11
C LEU A 66 -9.54 3.51 -10.11
N ALA A 67 -9.89 2.56 -9.25
CA ALA A 67 -9.14 1.31 -9.06
C ALA A 67 -9.88 0.07 -9.58
N ASP A 68 -11.00 0.23 -10.27
CA ASP A 68 -11.79 -0.86 -10.88
C ASP A 68 -12.17 -1.97 -9.89
N VAL A 69 -12.32 -1.62 -8.60
CA VAL A 69 -12.81 -2.56 -7.59
C VAL A 69 -14.29 -2.88 -7.88
N PRO A 70 -14.67 -4.15 -8.11
CA PRO A 70 -16.06 -4.51 -8.38
C PRO A 70 -16.97 -4.12 -7.23
N SER A 71 -18.11 -3.48 -7.53
CA SER A 71 -19.10 -3.08 -6.53
C SER A 71 -19.63 -4.27 -5.75
N GLU A 72 -19.83 -5.41 -6.42
CA GLU A 72 -20.32 -6.65 -5.82
C GLU A 72 -19.33 -7.19 -4.78
N LEU A 73 -18.03 -6.98 -4.97
CA LEU A 73 -17.00 -7.37 -4.02
C LEU A 73 -17.09 -6.53 -2.74
N ILE A 74 -17.33 -5.22 -2.89
CA ILE A 74 -17.51 -4.31 -1.75
C ILE A 74 -18.78 -4.66 -0.97
N GLU A 75 -19.88 -4.96 -1.67
CA GLU A 75 -21.15 -5.36 -1.04
C GLU A 75 -21.00 -6.69 -0.27
N GLN A 76 -20.24 -7.64 -0.80
CA GLN A 76 -20.04 -8.95 -0.17
C GLN A 76 -19.09 -8.91 1.03
N HIS A 77 -18.02 -8.11 0.96
CA HIS A 77 -16.90 -8.21 1.90
C HIS A 77 -16.67 -6.95 2.75
N SER A 78 -17.37 -5.84 2.51
CA SER A 78 -17.04 -4.50 3.04
C SER A 78 -15.78 -3.89 2.42
N VAL A 79 -15.69 -2.56 2.47
CA VAL A 79 -14.51 -1.78 2.05
C VAL A 79 -13.28 -2.06 2.91
N ILE A 80 -13.45 -2.62 4.11
CA ILE A 80 -12.38 -3.03 5.02
C ILE A 80 -12.27 -4.56 4.98
N SER A 81 -11.62 -5.08 3.95
CA SER A 81 -11.49 -6.52 3.72
C SER A 81 -10.21 -6.87 2.96
N PRO A 82 -9.72 -8.11 3.09
CA PRO A 82 -8.58 -8.58 2.32
C PRO A 82 -8.88 -8.61 0.80
N GLU A 83 -10.10 -8.92 0.41
CA GLU A 83 -10.53 -8.96 -1.00
C GLU A 83 -10.50 -7.58 -1.64
N VAL A 84 -11.05 -6.56 -0.97
CA VAL A 84 -11.01 -5.18 -1.46
C VAL A 84 -9.59 -4.65 -1.47
N ALA A 85 -8.75 -4.97 -0.47
CA ALA A 85 -7.33 -4.61 -0.49
C ALA A 85 -6.63 -5.19 -1.73
N GLY A 86 -6.86 -6.47 -2.03
CA GLY A 86 -6.32 -7.15 -3.21
C GLY A 86 -6.76 -6.52 -4.54
N ALA A 87 -8.05 -6.23 -4.67
CA ALA A 87 -8.59 -5.54 -5.85
C ALA A 87 -8.02 -4.12 -6.00
N MET A 88 -7.87 -3.37 -4.91
CA MET A 88 -7.23 -2.06 -4.91
C MET A 88 -5.77 -2.12 -5.38
N ALA A 89 -5.02 -3.15 -4.95
CA ALA A 89 -3.65 -3.36 -5.40
C ALA A 89 -3.58 -3.65 -6.91
N ALA A 90 -4.44 -4.54 -7.41
CA ALA A 90 -4.55 -4.83 -8.84
C ALA A 90 -4.93 -3.58 -9.65
N GLY A 91 -5.87 -2.78 -9.13
CA GLY A 91 -6.32 -1.53 -9.71
C GLY A 91 -5.22 -0.49 -9.85
N ALA A 92 -4.44 -0.25 -8.79
CA ALA A 92 -3.28 0.66 -8.86
C ALA A 92 -2.27 0.23 -9.92
N ARG A 93 -1.95 -1.07 -9.97
CA ARG A 93 -1.03 -1.63 -10.96
C ARG A 93 -1.52 -1.35 -12.38
N GLN A 94 -2.78 -1.67 -12.66
CA GLN A 94 -3.43 -1.49 -13.96
C GLN A 94 -3.50 0.00 -14.35
N ALA A 95 -4.06 0.83 -13.49
CA ALA A 95 -4.32 2.25 -13.78
C ALA A 95 -3.03 3.07 -14.01
N CYS A 96 -1.95 2.74 -13.29
CA CYS A 96 -0.68 3.46 -13.41
C CYS A 96 0.33 2.79 -14.37
N GLY A 97 0.01 1.61 -14.91
CA GLY A 97 0.92 0.81 -15.72
C GLY A 97 2.22 0.50 -14.97
N ALA A 98 2.09 0.02 -13.73
CA ALA A 98 3.21 -0.39 -12.88
C ALA A 98 3.43 -1.91 -12.91
N ASP A 99 4.61 -2.36 -12.50
CA ASP A 99 4.88 -3.79 -12.32
C ASP A 99 4.19 -4.31 -11.05
N TRP A 100 4.24 -3.51 -9.99
CA TRP A 100 3.66 -3.79 -8.67
C TRP A 100 2.53 -2.82 -8.31
N GLY A 101 1.51 -3.34 -7.65
CA GLY A 101 0.45 -2.54 -7.04
C GLY A 101 0.37 -2.76 -5.53
N ILE A 102 0.13 -1.70 -4.77
CA ILE A 102 -0.10 -1.75 -3.32
C ILE A 102 -1.51 -1.26 -3.02
N GLY A 103 -2.32 -2.05 -2.31
CA GLY A 103 -3.65 -1.66 -1.84
C GLY A 103 -3.67 -1.51 -0.31
N LEU A 104 -4.15 -0.37 0.20
CA LEU A 104 -4.27 -0.12 1.64
C LEU A 104 -5.69 0.32 2.02
N THR A 105 -6.38 -0.49 2.82
CA THR A 105 -7.71 -0.18 3.37
C THR A 105 -7.82 -0.54 4.85
N GLY A 106 -8.64 0.20 5.60
CA GLY A 106 -8.74 0.01 7.04
C GLY A 106 -9.33 1.21 7.79
N VAL A 107 -9.41 1.06 9.12
CA VAL A 107 -10.00 2.02 10.04
C VAL A 107 -8.91 2.69 10.87
N ALA A 108 -8.59 3.94 10.54
CA ALA A 108 -7.58 4.71 11.28
C ALA A 108 -8.13 5.38 12.56
N GLY A 109 -9.42 5.24 12.87
CA GLY A 109 -10.07 5.87 14.02
C GLY A 109 -10.37 7.38 13.86
N PRO A 110 -10.91 8.02 14.92
CA PRO A 110 -10.91 7.54 16.32
C PRO A 110 -12.08 6.61 16.71
N SER A 111 -13.07 6.41 15.85
CA SER A 111 -14.20 5.50 16.08
C SER A 111 -14.16 4.32 15.11
N GLU A 112 -14.90 3.26 15.44
CA GLU A 112 -15.20 2.19 14.49
C GLU A 112 -15.93 2.72 13.24
N GLN A 113 -15.87 1.93 12.18
CA GLN A 113 -16.56 2.22 10.92
C GLN A 113 -17.30 0.96 10.45
N ASP A 114 -18.62 1.04 10.30
CA ASP A 114 -19.46 -0.06 9.78
C ASP A 114 -19.23 -1.41 10.49
N GLY A 115 -18.99 -1.38 11.81
CA GLY A 115 -18.70 -2.57 12.63
C GLY A 115 -17.24 -3.02 12.64
N HIS A 116 -16.36 -2.36 11.88
CA HIS A 116 -14.91 -2.61 11.89
C HIS A 116 -14.22 -1.78 12.98
N PRO A 117 -13.48 -2.40 13.91
CA PRO A 117 -12.80 -1.69 14.99
C PRO A 117 -11.64 -0.84 14.47
N VAL A 118 -11.31 0.21 15.24
CA VAL A 118 -10.09 1.00 15.03
C VAL A 118 -8.86 0.10 15.02
N GLY A 119 -7.98 0.31 14.05
CA GLY A 119 -6.77 -0.49 13.86
C GLY A 119 -6.96 -1.72 12.99
N GLU A 120 -8.19 -2.03 12.54
CA GLU A 120 -8.36 -3.03 11.49
C GLU A 120 -7.85 -2.48 10.15
N VAL A 121 -6.75 -3.04 9.65
CA VAL A 121 -6.10 -2.63 8.41
C VAL A 121 -5.65 -3.83 7.60
N TYR A 122 -5.95 -3.81 6.32
CA TYR A 122 -5.49 -4.77 5.32
C TYR A 122 -4.57 -4.09 4.31
N VAL A 123 -3.48 -4.79 4.01
CA VAL A 123 -2.49 -4.41 3.01
C VAL A 123 -2.38 -5.54 2.01
N ALA A 124 -2.41 -5.20 0.73
CA ALA A 124 -2.23 -6.16 -0.35
C ALA A 124 -1.14 -5.70 -1.32
N ILE A 125 -0.37 -6.66 -1.83
CA ILE A 125 0.63 -6.49 -2.87
C ILE A 125 0.22 -7.34 -4.08
N PHE A 126 0.12 -6.72 -5.26
CA PHE A 126 -0.16 -7.41 -6.52
C PHE A 126 1.08 -7.34 -7.41
N GLY A 127 1.60 -8.51 -7.80
CA GLY A 127 2.86 -8.64 -8.54
C GLY A 127 2.77 -8.54 -10.05
N PRO A 128 3.91 -8.60 -10.75
CA PRO A 128 4.00 -8.61 -12.21
C PRO A 128 3.36 -9.85 -12.85
N THR A 129 3.22 -9.86 -14.18
CA THR A 129 2.50 -10.89 -14.96
C THR A 129 2.95 -12.32 -14.62
N GLY A 130 2.00 -13.14 -14.15
CA GLY A 130 2.21 -14.52 -13.70
C GLY A 130 1.49 -14.81 -12.38
N ASP A 131 1.41 -13.78 -11.52
CA ASP A 131 0.67 -13.84 -10.28
C ASP A 131 -0.80 -13.47 -10.51
N ALA A 132 -1.67 -14.46 -10.37
CA ALA A 132 -3.12 -14.26 -10.44
C ALA A 132 -3.72 -13.77 -9.11
N THR A 133 -2.96 -13.89 -8.01
CA THR A 133 -3.47 -13.70 -6.66
C THR A 133 -2.61 -12.66 -5.91
N PRO A 134 -3.22 -11.64 -5.30
CA PRO A 134 -2.49 -10.70 -4.45
C PRO A 134 -1.98 -11.38 -3.17
N HIS A 135 -0.81 -10.95 -2.70
CA HIS A 135 -0.35 -11.22 -1.35
C HIS A 135 -1.04 -10.27 -0.38
N VAL A 136 -1.88 -10.81 0.52
CA VAL A 136 -2.67 -10.00 1.45
C VAL A 136 -2.29 -10.31 2.88
N CYS A 137 -2.16 -9.28 3.71
CA CYS A 137 -1.95 -9.42 5.14
C CYS A 137 -2.78 -8.40 5.92
N ARG A 138 -3.09 -8.76 7.17
CA ARG A 138 -3.64 -7.83 8.16
C ARG A 138 -2.50 -7.23 8.95
N VAL A 139 -2.55 -5.94 9.22
CA VAL A 139 -1.57 -5.26 10.09
C VAL A 139 -1.80 -5.72 11.53
N ALA A 140 -0.79 -6.35 12.14
CA ALA A 140 -0.91 -6.95 13.47
C ALA A 140 -0.89 -5.89 14.60
N ASP A 141 0.06 -4.95 14.54
CA ASP A 141 0.28 -3.92 15.56
C ASP A 141 0.12 -2.52 14.95
N ALA A 142 -1.12 -2.13 14.66
CA ALA A 142 -1.41 -0.83 14.05
C ALA A 142 -1.24 0.36 15.03
N GLY A 143 -1.19 0.09 16.34
CA GLY A 143 -1.17 1.12 17.38
C GLY A 143 -2.55 1.74 17.63
N ASP A 144 -2.57 2.75 18.51
CA ASP A 144 -3.83 3.19 19.15
C ASP A 144 -4.30 4.57 18.67
N CYS A 145 -3.49 5.27 17.87
CA CYS A 145 -3.88 6.56 17.31
C CYS A 145 -3.79 6.59 15.78
N ARG A 146 -4.57 7.49 15.17
CA ARG A 146 -4.71 7.64 13.72
C ARG A 146 -3.38 7.75 12.97
N ALA A 147 -2.42 8.47 13.55
CA ALA A 147 -1.10 8.64 12.93
C ALA A 147 -0.28 7.33 12.95
N GLN A 148 -0.30 6.61 14.07
CA GLN A 148 0.38 5.31 14.22
C GLN A 148 -0.21 4.27 13.27
N ILE A 149 -1.54 4.17 13.20
CA ILE A 149 -2.23 3.21 12.32
C ILE A 149 -1.87 3.43 10.85
N ARG A 150 -1.84 4.69 10.43
CA ARG A 150 -1.44 5.04 9.06
C ARG A 150 0.03 4.71 8.79
N ALA A 151 0.93 5.01 9.73
CA ALA A 151 2.36 4.70 9.59
C ALA A 151 2.59 3.17 9.53
N ALA A 152 1.99 2.41 10.44
CA ALA A 152 2.09 0.95 10.49
C ALA A 152 1.58 0.29 9.19
N ALA A 153 0.52 0.83 8.59
CA ALA A 153 0.02 0.37 7.29
C ALA A 153 1.06 0.55 6.17
N VAL A 154 1.73 1.71 6.12
CA VAL A 154 2.77 2.00 5.13
C VAL A 154 4.01 1.13 5.35
N GLU A 155 4.47 1.02 6.60
CA GLU A 155 5.62 0.18 6.95
C GLU A 155 5.37 -1.29 6.62
N THR A 156 4.18 -1.80 6.93
CA THR A 156 3.79 -3.17 6.59
C THR A 156 3.79 -3.38 5.08
N ALA A 157 3.22 -2.45 4.30
CA ALA A 157 3.22 -2.53 2.84
C ALA A 157 4.62 -2.59 2.25
N PHE A 158 5.53 -1.73 2.71
CA PHE A 158 6.90 -1.73 2.23
C PHE A 158 7.64 -3.01 2.63
N ALA A 159 7.48 -3.47 3.87
CA ALA A 159 8.09 -4.71 4.34
C ALA A 159 7.63 -5.93 3.51
N GLN A 160 6.33 -6.02 3.20
CA GLN A 160 5.78 -7.11 2.39
C GLN A 160 6.32 -7.08 0.96
N LEU A 161 6.33 -5.91 0.30
CA LEU A 161 6.85 -5.82 -1.06
C LEU A 161 8.36 -6.09 -1.12
N ILE A 162 9.12 -5.59 -0.15
CA ILE A 162 10.55 -5.90 -0.02
C ILE A 162 10.78 -7.41 0.09
N GLN A 163 10.01 -8.10 0.93
CA GLN A 163 10.10 -9.56 1.07
C GLN A 163 9.81 -10.27 -0.27
N LEU A 164 8.86 -9.78 -1.06
CA LEU A 164 8.52 -10.40 -2.35
C LEU A 164 9.57 -10.17 -3.44
N ILE A 165 10.30 -9.05 -3.41
CA ILE A 165 11.32 -8.74 -4.41
C ILE A 165 12.73 -9.25 -4.03
N GLU A 166 12.96 -9.53 -2.75
CA GLU A 166 14.21 -10.11 -2.21
C GLU A 166 14.22 -11.66 -2.22
N ASN A 167 13.05 -12.31 -2.33
CA ASN A 167 12.91 -13.77 -2.47
C ASN A 167 12.95 -14.22 -3.94
#